data_AF-A0A7Z0WH49-F1
#
_entry.id   AF-A0A7Z0WH49-F1
#
_cell.length_a   1.000
_cell.length_b   1.000
_cell.length_c   1.000
_cell.angle_alpha   90.00
_cell.angle_beta   90.00
_cell.angle_gamma   90.00
#
_symmetry.space_group_name_H-M   'P 1'
#
loop_
_entity.id
_entity.type
_entity.pdbx_description
1 polymer ?
#
loop_
_entity_poly.entity_id
_entity_poly.type
_entity_poly.pdbx_seq_one_letter_code
_entity_poly.pdbx_strand_id
1 'polypeptide(L)'
;MRTDLIGLVARVGVDDVNVDDAVADEHVRSAVYRRVVEATADAASREDDRVVVATILRDPVESVSRTAVVDLVDRIATGATDAAWFRRWAAELQPVLDELRSEGNREFLRRRVRDRVFWLSIKDGRTPVPADLGDVTDWMQRLLADESTSLPVLTEHGSTRKIRNVAKHRAGRGQQP
;
A
#
# COMPACT_ATOMS: atom_id res chain seq x y z
N MET A 1 -3.54 -17.97 15.91
CA MET A 1 -2.27 -17.20 15.95
C MET A 1 -1.03 -18.05 15.66
N ARG A 2 -0.55 -18.91 16.58
CA ARG A 2 0.66 -19.74 16.31
C ARG A 2 0.56 -20.53 15.01
N THR A 3 -0.53 -21.29 14.83
CA THR A 3 -0.80 -22.05 13.61
C THR A 3 -0.88 -21.17 12.37
N ASP A 4 -1.50 -19.99 12.49
CA ASP A 4 -1.59 -19.03 11.39
C ASP A 4 -0.20 -18.54 10.98
N LEU A 5 0.66 -18.16 11.93
CA LEU A 5 2.03 -17.72 11.66
C LEU A 5 2.86 -18.82 11.01
N ILE A 6 2.82 -20.06 11.52
CA ILE A 6 3.52 -21.21 10.92
C ILE A 6 3.06 -21.42 9.48
N GLY A 7 1.74 -21.46 9.26
CA GLY A 7 1.17 -21.66 7.93
C GLY A 7 1.48 -20.49 6.99
N LEU A 8 1.56 -19.28 7.52
CA LEU A 8 1.88 -18.08 6.75
C LEU A 8 3.34 -18.10 6.27
N VAL A 9 4.30 -18.28 7.19
CA VAL A 9 5.74 -18.28 6.83
C VAL A 9 6.10 -19.45 5.91
N ALA A 10 5.51 -20.63 6.14
CA ALA A 10 5.71 -21.79 5.28
C ALA A 10 5.14 -21.56 3.87
N ARG A 11 3.96 -20.92 3.76
CA ARG A 11 3.33 -20.61 2.46
C ARG A 11 4.20 -19.70 1.59
N VAL A 12 4.81 -18.69 2.21
CA VAL A 12 5.60 -17.69 1.45
C VAL A 12 7.10 -18.01 1.44
N GLY A 13 7.51 -19.14 2.00
CA GLY A 13 8.92 -19.55 2.04
C GLY A 13 9.82 -18.63 2.86
N VAL A 14 9.30 -18.03 3.93
CA VAL A 14 10.10 -17.20 4.84
C VAL A 14 10.69 -18.10 5.94
N ASP A 15 12.00 -18.25 5.93
CA ASP A 15 12.76 -18.99 6.94
C ASP A 15 13.28 -18.07 8.07
N ASP A 16 13.92 -18.70 9.07
CA ASP A 16 14.60 -18.03 10.20
C ASP A 16 13.70 -17.07 10.98
N VAL A 17 12.55 -17.58 11.40
CA VAL A 17 11.56 -16.83 12.17
C VAL A 17 11.30 -17.53 13.50
N ASN A 18 11.51 -16.81 14.61
CA ASN A 18 11.07 -17.30 15.91
C ASN A 18 9.56 -17.08 16.06
N VAL A 19 8.77 -18.10 15.73
CA VAL A 19 7.30 -18.05 15.84
C VAL A 19 6.84 -17.91 17.28
N ASP A 20 7.54 -18.51 18.24
CA ASP A 20 7.16 -18.42 19.66
C ASP A 20 7.27 -16.97 20.16
N ASP A 21 8.36 -16.28 19.82
CA ASP A 21 8.52 -14.86 20.13
C ASP A 21 7.48 -14.01 19.40
N ALA A 22 7.18 -14.29 18.13
CA ALA A 22 6.15 -13.57 17.37
C ALA A 22 4.73 -13.76 17.93
N VAL A 23 4.44 -14.92 18.56
CA VAL A 23 3.17 -15.12 19.27
C VAL A 23 3.10 -14.26 20.52
N ALA A 24 4.22 -14.12 21.24
CA ALA A 24 4.29 -13.39 22.50
C ALA A 24 4.40 -11.86 22.35
N ASP A 25 5.06 -11.37 21.28
CA ASP A 25 5.40 -9.97 21.07
C ASP A 25 4.90 -9.46 19.71
N GLU A 26 4.08 -8.41 19.75
CA GLU A 26 3.51 -7.79 18.54
C GLU A 26 4.52 -7.09 17.64
N HIS A 27 5.63 -6.58 18.19
CA HIS A 27 6.71 -5.98 17.42
C HIS A 27 7.50 -7.05 16.67
N VAL A 28 7.79 -8.19 17.33
CA VAL A 28 8.39 -9.34 16.66
C VAL A 28 7.46 -9.83 15.55
N ARG A 29 6.16 -9.99 15.84
CA ARG A 29 5.16 -10.37 14.84
C ARG A 29 5.08 -9.40 13.67
N SER A 30 5.14 -8.10 13.92
CA SER A 30 5.18 -7.08 12.87
C SER A 30 6.42 -7.22 11.99
N ALA A 31 7.59 -7.54 12.57
CA ALA A 31 8.79 -7.83 11.80
C ALA A 31 8.66 -9.09 10.94
N VAL A 32 7.99 -10.13 11.44
CA VAL A 32 7.63 -11.32 10.65
C VAL A 32 6.73 -10.95 9.47
N TYR A 33 5.66 -10.21 9.73
CA TYR A 33 4.75 -9.80 8.66
C TYR A 33 5.45 -8.96 7.59
N ARG A 34 6.42 -8.11 7.95
CA ARG A 34 7.21 -7.38 6.94
C ARG A 34 7.97 -8.32 6.00
N ARG A 35 8.59 -9.39 6.53
CA ARG A 35 9.26 -10.41 5.70
C ARG A 35 8.26 -11.17 4.83
N VAL A 36 7.10 -11.53 5.40
CA VAL A 36 6.02 -12.19 4.66
C VAL A 36 5.53 -11.32 3.51
N VAL A 37 5.30 -10.03 3.78
CA VAL A 37 4.84 -9.05 2.80
C VAL A 37 5.85 -8.87 1.68
N GLU A 38 7.14 -8.79 2.01
CA GLU A 38 8.23 -8.73 1.03
C GLU A 38 8.26 -9.98 0.13
N ALA A 39 8.30 -11.17 0.72
CA ALA A 39 8.27 -12.43 -0.03
C ALA A 39 7.00 -12.57 -0.91
N THR A 40 5.85 -12.14 -0.39
CA THR A 40 4.58 -12.16 -1.13
C THR A 40 4.65 -11.18 -2.31
N ALA A 41 5.15 -9.97 -2.11
CA ALA A 41 5.28 -8.99 -3.17
C ALA A 41 6.24 -9.44 -4.28
N ASP A 42 7.32 -10.15 -3.93
CA ASP A 42 8.34 -10.61 -4.88
C ASP A 42 7.97 -11.92 -5.61
N ALA A 43 6.90 -12.61 -5.18
CA ALA A 43 6.48 -13.88 -5.80
C ALA A 43 6.14 -13.76 -7.30
N ALA A 44 6.28 -14.85 -8.06
CA ALA A 44 5.90 -14.86 -9.48
C ALA A 44 4.38 -14.95 -9.69
N SER A 45 3.67 -15.59 -8.76
CA SER A 45 2.21 -15.77 -8.77
C SER A 45 1.53 -14.89 -7.73
N ARG A 46 0.26 -14.56 -7.97
CA ARG A 46 -0.60 -13.77 -7.07
C ARG A 46 -1.71 -14.61 -6.41
N GLU A 47 -1.76 -15.91 -6.69
CA GLU A 47 -2.86 -16.81 -6.27
C GLU A 47 -3.01 -16.89 -4.74
N ASP A 48 -1.90 -16.79 -4.01
CA ASP A 48 -1.87 -16.89 -2.56
C ASP A 48 -2.10 -15.56 -1.82
N ASP A 49 -2.04 -14.41 -2.52
CA ASP A 49 -2.07 -13.08 -1.90
C ASP A 49 -3.32 -12.89 -1.03
N ARG A 50 -4.48 -13.36 -1.52
CA ARG A 50 -5.74 -13.28 -0.77
C ARG A 50 -5.68 -14.08 0.53
N VAL A 51 -5.08 -15.27 0.51
CA VAL A 51 -4.95 -16.14 1.69
C VAL A 51 -3.96 -15.55 2.68
N VAL A 52 -2.85 -14.99 2.20
CA VAL A 52 -1.87 -14.25 3.00
C VAL A 52 -2.55 -13.09 3.72
N VAL A 53 -3.27 -12.23 2.99
CA VAL A 53 -4.00 -11.08 3.54
C VAL A 53 -5.04 -11.54 4.56
N ALA A 54 -5.84 -12.55 4.25
CA ALA A 54 -6.84 -13.09 5.17
C ALA A 54 -6.21 -13.61 6.48
N THR A 55 -5.03 -14.23 6.38
CA THR A 55 -4.32 -14.75 7.54
C THR A 55 -3.76 -13.61 8.41
N ILE A 56 -3.16 -12.58 7.80
CA ILE A 56 -2.67 -11.39 8.49
C ILE A 56 -3.81 -10.64 9.19
N LEU A 57 -4.97 -10.51 8.54
CA LEU A 57 -6.11 -9.77 9.10
C LEU A 57 -6.78 -10.45 10.30
N ARG A 58 -6.46 -11.73 10.59
CA ARG A 58 -6.87 -12.42 11.81
C ARG A 58 -6.04 -12.02 13.04
N ASP A 59 -5.03 -11.16 12.89
CA ASP A 59 -4.27 -10.65 14.03
C ASP A 59 -5.19 -9.98 15.06
N PRO A 60 -5.06 -10.30 16.36
CA PRO A 60 -5.84 -9.62 17.40
C PRO A 60 -5.51 -8.13 17.49
N VAL A 61 -4.34 -7.70 17.01
CA VAL A 61 -3.91 -6.30 17.01
C VAL A 61 -4.12 -5.72 15.60
N GLU A 62 -5.27 -5.08 15.39
CA GLU A 62 -5.65 -4.55 14.07
C GLU A 62 -4.65 -3.53 13.50
N SER A 63 -3.95 -2.78 14.34
CA SER A 63 -2.92 -1.84 13.86
C SER A 63 -1.73 -2.57 13.22
N VAL A 64 -1.34 -3.74 13.74
CA VAL A 64 -0.27 -4.57 13.21
C VAL A 64 -0.68 -5.17 11.87
N SER A 65 -1.86 -5.79 11.80
CA SER A 65 -2.36 -6.39 10.55
C SER A 65 -2.59 -5.34 9.47
N ARG A 66 -3.26 -4.22 9.80
CA ARG A 66 -3.49 -3.11 8.87
C ARG A 66 -2.18 -2.59 8.30
N THR A 67 -1.15 -2.40 9.14
CA THR A 67 0.16 -1.88 8.68
C THR A 67 0.79 -2.83 7.67
N ALA A 68 0.75 -4.14 7.92
CA ALA A 68 1.27 -5.14 6.99
C ALA A 68 0.49 -5.17 5.66
N VAL A 69 -0.85 -5.10 5.71
CA VAL A 69 -1.67 -5.07 4.47
C VAL A 69 -1.42 -3.79 3.67
N VAL A 70 -1.25 -2.64 4.34
CA VAL A 70 -0.89 -1.37 3.65
C VAL A 70 0.47 -1.50 2.95
N ASP A 71 1.48 -2.07 3.61
CA ASP A 71 2.80 -2.29 3.01
C ASP A 71 2.71 -3.20 1.78
N LEU A 72 1.92 -4.29 1.86
CA LEU A 72 1.69 -5.17 0.71
C LEU A 72 1.02 -4.43 -0.45
N VAL A 73 -0.06 -3.70 -0.18
CA VAL A 73 -0.77 -2.89 -1.20
C VAL A 73 0.18 -1.88 -1.85
N ASP A 74 1.03 -1.24 -1.06
CA ASP A 74 1.99 -0.25 -1.52
C ASP A 74 3.09 -0.87 -2.40
N ARG A 75 3.59 -2.06 -2.03
CA ARG A 75 4.60 -2.81 -2.81
C ARG A 75 4.04 -3.34 -4.12
N ILE A 76 2.87 -3.98 -4.06
CA ILE A 76 2.19 -4.51 -5.26
C ILE A 76 1.86 -3.37 -6.23
N ALA A 77 1.39 -2.22 -5.74
CA ALA A 77 1.17 -1.06 -6.58
C ALA A 77 2.46 -0.54 -7.23
N THR A 78 3.59 -0.62 -6.53
CA THR A 78 4.89 -0.15 -7.05
C THR A 78 5.42 -1.04 -8.16
N GLY A 79 5.19 -2.35 -8.07
CA GLY A 79 5.55 -3.35 -9.09
C GLY A 79 4.49 -3.61 -10.16
N ALA A 80 3.32 -2.94 -10.08
CA ALA A 80 2.21 -3.15 -11.00
C ALA A 80 2.54 -2.72 -12.43
N THR A 81 2.05 -3.49 -13.41
CA THR A 81 2.22 -3.17 -14.84
C THR A 81 1.43 -1.93 -15.25
N ASP A 82 0.19 -1.81 -14.77
CA ASP A 82 -0.70 -0.69 -15.07
C ASP A 82 -1.82 -0.57 -14.01
N ALA A 83 -2.56 0.54 -14.05
CA ALA A 83 -3.67 0.80 -13.12
C ALA A 83 -4.84 -0.19 -13.25
N ALA A 84 -5.03 -0.84 -14.40
CA ALA A 84 -6.13 -1.79 -14.62
C ALA A 84 -5.83 -3.16 -13.99
N TRP A 85 -4.59 -3.65 -14.13
CA TRP A 85 -4.10 -4.84 -13.46
C TRP A 85 -4.21 -4.71 -11.95
N PHE A 86 -3.71 -3.60 -11.40
CA PHE A 86 -3.75 -3.37 -9.95
C PHE A 86 -5.19 -3.31 -9.42
N ARG A 87 -6.11 -2.68 -10.17
CA ARG A 87 -7.55 -2.66 -9.81
C ARG A 87 -8.16 -4.05 -9.72
N ARG A 88 -7.83 -4.96 -10.65
CA ARG A 88 -8.34 -6.34 -10.62
C ARG A 88 -7.81 -7.08 -9.38
N TRP A 89 -6.50 -7.01 -9.14
CA TRP A 89 -5.89 -7.59 -7.95
C TRP A 89 -6.52 -7.05 -6.65
N ALA A 90 -6.70 -5.73 -6.54
CA ALA A 90 -7.29 -5.12 -5.35
C ALA A 90 -8.78 -5.49 -5.15
N ALA A 91 -9.52 -5.72 -6.24
CA ALA A 91 -10.90 -6.17 -6.17
C ALA A 91 -11.03 -7.58 -5.57
N GLU A 92 -10.07 -8.47 -5.83
CA GLU A 92 -10.02 -9.82 -5.25
C GLU A 92 -9.79 -9.81 -3.73
N LEU A 93 -9.16 -8.74 -3.21
CA LEU A 93 -8.96 -8.55 -1.78
C LEU A 93 -10.19 -7.98 -1.06
N GLN A 94 -11.10 -7.29 -1.76
CA GLN A 94 -12.24 -6.59 -1.13
C GLN A 94 -13.04 -7.46 -0.14
N PRO A 95 -13.43 -8.71 -0.47
CA PRO A 95 -14.20 -9.54 0.47
C PRO A 95 -13.47 -9.76 1.79
N VAL A 96 -12.14 -9.84 1.76
CA VAL A 96 -11.30 -10.09 2.94
C VAL A 96 -11.09 -8.79 3.73
N LEU A 97 -10.91 -7.65 3.04
CA LEU A 97 -10.81 -6.35 3.70
C LEU A 97 -12.09 -6.01 4.48
N ASP A 98 -13.24 -6.46 4.00
CA ASP A 98 -14.52 -6.25 4.65
C ASP A 98 -14.67 -7.02 5.98
N GLU A 99 -13.84 -8.04 6.22
CA GLU A 99 -13.81 -8.83 7.47
C GLU A 99 -13.17 -8.07 8.66
N LEU A 100 -12.48 -6.95 8.42
CA LEU A 100 -11.96 -6.10 9.48
C LEU A 100 -13.08 -5.59 10.38
N ARG A 101 -12.85 -5.57 11.70
CA ARG A 101 -13.91 -5.24 12.68
C ARG A 101 -14.15 -3.74 12.72
N SER A 102 -13.08 -2.95 12.64
CA SER A 102 -13.16 -1.48 12.63
C SER A 102 -13.50 -0.94 11.25
N GLU A 103 -14.62 -0.22 11.13
CA GLU A 103 -14.98 0.51 9.92
C GLU A 103 -13.90 1.53 9.51
N GLY A 104 -13.26 2.18 10.48
CA GLY A 104 -12.17 3.10 10.21
C GLY A 104 -10.98 2.42 9.53
N ASN A 105 -10.67 1.18 9.90
CA ASN A 105 -9.61 0.40 9.26
C ASN A 105 -10.00 -0.07 7.86
N ARG A 106 -11.27 -0.45 7.65
CA ARG A 106 -11.82 -0.76 6.33
C ARG A 106 -11.70 0.42 5.37
N GLU A 107 -12.22 1.59 5.78
CA GLU A 107 -12.16 2.80 4.95
C GLU A 107 -10.72 3.25 4.70
N PHE A 108 -9.83 3.12 5.68
CA PHE A 108 -8.41 3.43 5.50
C PHE A 108 -7.78 2.60 4.38
N LEU A 109 -7.97 1.28 4.37
CA LEU A 109 -7.42 0.39 3.34
C LEU A 109 -8.07 0.65 1.97
N ARG A 110 -9.39 0.84 1.92
CA ARG A 110 -10.10 1.21 0.67
C ARG A 110 -9.61 2.54 0.11
N ARG A 111 -9.32 3.52 0.98
CA ARG A 111 -8.72 4.80 0.57
C ARG A 111 -7.30 4.61 0.03
N ARG A 112 -6.48 3.80 0.71
CA ARG A 112 -5.11 3.48 0.25
C ARG A 112 -5.09 2.81 -1.13
N VAL A 113 -6.01 1.87 -1.38
CA VAL A 113 -6.16 1.26 -2.72
C VAL A 113 -6.52 2.32 -3.76
N ARG A 114 -7.50 3.20 -3.49
CA ARG A 114 -7.87 4.29 -4.41
C ARG A 114 -6.72 5.24 -4.69
N ASP A 115 -5.97 5.62 -3.66
CA ASP A 115 -4.77 6.46 -3.79
C ASP A 115 -3.76 5.80 -4.76
N ARG A 116 -3.49 4.50 -4.60
CA ARG A 116 -2.54 3.77 -5.48
C ARG A 116 -3.04 3.60 -6.90
N VAL A 117 -4.34 3.38 -7.11
CA VAL A 117 -4.95 3.38 -8.44
C VAL A 117 -4.78 4.75 -9.12
N PHE A 118 -4.99 5.84 -8.38
CA PHE A 118 -4.80 7.18 -8.91
C PHE A 118 -3.35 7.44 -9.31
N TRP A 119 -2.40 7.10 -8.44
CA TRP A 119 -0.97 7.22 -8.73
C TRP A 119 -0.55 6.42 -9.95
N LEU A 120 -1.03 5.17 -10.10
CA LEU A 120 -0.77 4.37 -11.29
C LEU A 120 -1.36 5.01 -12.55
N SER A 121 -2.59 5.56 -12.47
CA SER A 121 -3.20 6.22 -13.63
C SER A 121 -2.37 7.41 -14.14
N ILE A 122 -1.72 8.13 -13.22
CA ILE A 122 -0.82 9.22 -13.56
C ILE A 122 0.47 8.69 -14.19
N LYS A 123 1.04 7.61 -13.65
CA LYS A 123 2.19 6.93 -14.27
C LYS A 123 1.88 6.43 -15.69
N ASP A 124 0.64 6.01 -15.92
CA ASP A 124 0.12 5.60 -17.23
C ASP A 124 -0.17 6.81 -18.16
N GLY A 125 0.18 8.04 -17.76
CA GLY A 125 0.10 9.24 -18.58
C GLY A 125 -1.16 10.09 -18.39
N ARG A 126 -2.05 9.73 -17.46
CA ARG A 126 -3.20 10.58 -17.11
C ARG A 126 -2.69 11.89 -16.50
N THR A 127 -3.15 13.01 -17.03
CA THR A 127 -2.95 14.31 -16.37
C THR A 127 -4.05 14.54 -15.32
N PRO A 128 -3.71 14.71 -14.04
CA PRO A 128 -4.70 14.94 -12.99
C PRO A 128 -5.29 16.35 -13.08
N VAL A 129 -6.59 16.47 -12.79
CA VAL A 129 -7.28 17.76 -12.64
C VAL A 129 -7.39 18.15 -11.17
N PRO A 130 -7.62 19.44 -10.83
CA PRO A 130 -7.68 19.88 -9.43
C PRO A 130 -8.71 19.13 -8.58
N ALA A 131 -9.86 18.75 -9.16
CA ALA A 131 -10.88 17.97 -8.47
C ALA A 131 -10.35 16.60 -8.01
N ASP A 132 -9.51 15.95 -8.83
CA ASP A 132 -8.91 14.65 -8.48
C ASP A 132 -8.03 14.75 -7.22
N LEU A 133 -7.36 15.89 -7.03
CA LEU A 133 -6.52 16.11 -5.85
C LEU A 133 -7.36 16.18 -4.57
N GLY A 134 -8.59 16.67 -4.65
CA GLY A 134 -9.52 16.69 -3.52
C GLY A 134 -9.92 15.29 -3.02
N ASP A 135 -9.83 14.27 -3.88
CA ASP A 135 -10.27 12.92 -3.58
C ASP A 135 -9.15 12.00 -3.03
N VAL A 136 -7.89 12.44 -3.13
CA VAL A 136 -6.71 11.70 -2.65
C VAL A 136 -6.14 12.28 -1.37
N THR A 137 -5.47 11.43 -0.60
CA THR A 137 -4.91 11.85 0.69
C THR A 137 -3.72 12.79 0.55
N ASP A 138 -3.45 13.59 1.59
CA ASP A 138 -2.24 14.42 1.67
C ASP A 138 -0.96 13.59 1.50
N TRP A 139 -0.97 12.35 1.99
CA TRP A 139 0.15 11.42 1.80
C TRP A 139 0.34 11.10 0.31
N MET A 140 -0.73 10.82 -0.42
CA MET A 140 -0.67 10.52 -1.85
C MET A 140 -0.26 11.75 -2.67
N GLN A 141 -0.81 12.92 -2.35
CA GLN A 141 -0.38 14.17 -3.01
C GLN A 141 1.11 14.47 -2.78
N ARG A 142 1.63 14.17 -1.59
CA ARG A 142 3.06 14.27 -1.32
C ARG A 142 3.87 13.28 -2.15
N LEU A 143 3.44 12.02 -2.22
CA LEU A 143 4.09 11.01 -3.06
C LEU A 143 4.14 11.44 -4.53
N LEU A 144 3.04 11.99 -5.06
CA LEU A 144 2.99 12.52 -6.42
C LEU A 144 3.91 13.74 -6.60
N ALA A 145 3.97 14.64 -5.61
CA ALA A 145 4.89 15.77 -5.65
C ALA A 145 6.36 15.33 -5.64
N ASP A 146 6.65 14.18 -5.03
CA ASP A 146 7.99 13.60 -4.96
C ASP A 146 8.35 12.75 -6.19
N GLU A 147 7.41 12.04 -6.82
CA GLU A 147 7.73 11.00 -7.82
C GLU A 147 7.12 11.21 -9.21
N SER A 148 6.13 12.09 -9.35
CA SER A 148 5.35 12.21 -10.58
C SER A 148 5.78 13.40 -11.46
N THR A 149 5.45 13.29 -12.74
CA THR A 149 5.47 14.40 -13.71
C THR A 149 4.29 15.37 -13.55
N SER A 150 3.31 15.06 -12.69
CA SER A 150 2.12 15.88 -12.40
C SER A 150 2.39 17.13 -11.56
N LEU A 151 3.59 17.68 -11.65
CA LEU A 151 4.05 18.80 -10.85
C LEU A 151 3.22 20.08 -11.06
N PRO A 152 2.79 20.47 -12.29
CA PRO A 152 2.05 21.71 -12.50
C PRO A 152 0.79 21.82 -11.64
N VAL A 153 -0.11 20.82 -11.69
CA VAL A 153 -1.36 20.86 -10.91
C VAL A 153 -1.09 20.88 -9.40
N LEU A 154 -0.05 20.17 -8.93
CA LEU A 154 0.30 20.12 -7.51
C LEU A 154 0.94 21.42 -7.01
N THR A 155 1.61 22.19 -7.87
CA THR A 155 2.17 23.50 -7.47
C THR A 155 1.09 24.51 -7.08
N GLU A 156 -0.07 24.42 -7.72
CA GLU A 156 -1.19 25.35 -7.55
C GLU A 156 -2.23 24.80 -6.57
N HIS A 157 -2.59 23.53 -6.71
CA HIS A 157 -3.74 22.93 -6.04
C HIS A 157 -3.40 21.87 -4.98
N GLY A 158 -2.11 21.62 -4.71
CA GLY A 158 -1.73 20.75 -3.61
C GLY A 158 -2.37 21.21 -2.28
N SER A 159 -2.90 20.29 -1.49
CA SER A 159 -3.72 20.59 -0.31
C SER A 159 -2.96 21.41 0.73
N THR A 160 -1.71 21.06 0.98
CA THR A 160 -0.85 21.76 1.95
C THR A 160 0.19 22.63 1.27
N ARG A 161 0.63 23.70 1.96
CA ARG A 161 1.76 24.52 1.53
C ARG A 161 3.03 23.69 1.32
N LYS A 162 3.25 22.65 2.13
CA LYS A 162 4.41 21.76 2.00
C LYS A 162 4.38 21.02 0.66
N ILE A 163 3.24 20.43 0.30
CA ILE A 163 3.06 19.72 -0.98
C ILE A 163 3.32 20.67 -2.16
N ARG A 164 2.70 21.86 -2.14
CA ARG A 164 2.90 22.87 -3.20
C ARG A 164 4.37 23.28 -3.34
N ASN A 165 5.09 23.44 -2.24
CA ASN A 165 6.51 23.81 -2.24
C ASN A 165 7.40 22.69 -2.79
N VAL A 166 7.15 21.43 -2.42
CA VAL A 166 7.88 20.27 -2.96
C VAL A 166 7.70 20.19 -4.48
N ALA A 167 6.45 20.31 -4.96
CA ALA A 167 6.14 20.27 -6.38
C ALA A 167 6.85 21.38 -7.16
N LYS A 168 6.83 22.63 -6.65
CA LYS A 168 7.54 23.78 -7.27
C LYS A 168 9.05 23.54 -7.37
N HIS A 169 9.64 23.04 -6.30
CA HIS A 169 11.06 22.78 -6.25
C HIS A 169 11.49 21.67 -7.23
N ARG A 170 10.68 20.62 -7.39
CA ARG A 170 10.95 19.59 -8.42
C ARG A 170 10.75 20.11 -9.84
N ALA A 171 9.71 20.92 -10.09
CA ALA A 171 9.45 21.47 -11.41
C ALA A 171 10.64 22.31 -11.90
N GLY A 172 11.17 23.18 -11.03
CA GLY A 172 12.34 24.02 -11.35
C GLY A 172 13.64 23.24 -11.55
N ARG A 173 13.79 22.04 -10.96
CA ARG A 173 14.97 21.17 -11.18
C ARG A 173 14.93 20.42 -12.52
N GLY A 174 13.74 20.14 -13.06
CA GLY A 174 13.57 19.53 -14.38
C GLY A 174 13.77 20.49 -15.57
N GLN A 175 14.01 21.78 -15.30
CA GLN A 175 14.22 22.84 -16.29
C GLN A 175 15.67 23.35 -16.37
N GLN A 176 16.63 22.73 -15.68
CA GLN A 176 18.05 23.02 -15.90
C GLN A 176 18.57 22.15 -17.06
N PRO A 177 19.16 22.74 -18.11
CA PRO A 177 19.70 22.02 -19.27
C PRO A 177 20.91 21.14 -18.90
#